data_AF-A0A3R8K8H7-F1
#
_entry.id   AF-A0A3R8K8H7-F1
#
_cell.length_a   1.000
_cell.length_b   1.000
_cell.length_c   1.000
_cell.angle_alpha   90.00
_cell.angle_beta   90.00
_cell.angle_gamma   90.00
#
_symmetry.space_group_name_H-M   'P 1'
#
loop_
_entity.id
_entity.type
_entity.pdbx_description
1 polymer ?
#
loop_
_entity_poly.entity_id
_entity_poly.type
_entity_poly.pdbx_seq_one_letter_code
_entity_poly.pdbx_strand_id
1 'polypeptide(L)'
;MSTIVAKTTLVRARIPTDRLRQTEKILDNLGLKLGDAINVFVAQIVHHKGIPFPLTAVSEEDEIMADPEFRRFLADYKAGKVNYSRLDLDKL
;
A
#
# COMPACT_ATOMS: atom_id res chain seq x y z
N MET A 1 12.02 24.69 30.78
CA MET A 1 11.84 23.83 29.59
C MET A 1 10.58 24.29 28.88
N SER A 2 10.70 24.85 27.67
CA SER A 2 9.54 25.31 26.90
C SER A 2 9.01 24.12 26.11
N THR A 3 7.83 23.61 26.49
CA THR A 3 7.16 22.53 25.78
C THR A 3 6.67 23.08 24.43
N ILE A 4 7.33 22.73 23.34
CA ILE A 4 6.79 22.95 22.00
C ILE A 4 5.58 22.02 21.83
N VAL A 5 4.39 22.55 22.09
CA VAL A 5 3.14 21.88 21.74
C VAL A 5 3.04 21.93 20.22
N ALA A 6 3.13 20.77 19.57
CA ALA A 6 2.89 20.67 18.14
C ALA A 6 1.48 21.21 17.84
N LYS A 7 1.38 22.22 16.99
CA LYS A 7 0.07 22.76 16.58
C LYS A 7 -0.66 21.69 15.78
N THR A 8 -1.78 21.22 16.31
CA THR A 8 -2.67 20.28 15.62
C THR A 8 -3.87 21.02 15.03
N THR A 9 -4.47 20.46 13.98
CA THR A 9 -5.71 20.97 13.37
C THR A 9 -6.67 19.82 13.18
N LEU A 10 -7.96 20.08 13.41
CA LEU A 10 -9.01 19.07 13.26
C LEU A 10 -9.43 18.92 11.80
N VAL A 11 -9.29 17.70 11.27
CA VAL A 11 -9.81 17.31 9.96
C VAL A 11 -11.14 16.57 10.14
N ARG A 12 -12.20 17.03 9.48
CA ARG A 12 -13.51 16.36 9.48
C ARG A 12 -13.85 15.90 8.07
N ALA A 13 -14.15 14.62 7.90
CA ALA A 13 -14.60 14.03 6.65
C ALA A 13 -15.75 13.05 6.89
N ARG A 14 -16.66 12.94 5.92
CA ARG A 14 -17.72 11.92 5.95
C ARG A 14 -17.21 10.64 5.31
N ILE A 15 -17.35 9.53 6.03
CA ILE A 15 -16.95 8.19 5.57
C ILE A 15 -18.16 7.27 5.75
N PRO A 16 -18.51 6.43 4.75
CA PRO A 16 -19.56 5.43 4.91
C PRO A 16 -19.26 4.49 6.08
N THR A 17 -20.25 4.19 6.91
CA THR A 17 -20.07 3.40 8.13
C THR A 17 -19.47 2.02 7.87
N ASP A 18 -19.92 1.33 6.81
CA ASP A 18 -19.38 0.01 6.47
C ASP A 18 -17.90 0.06 6.07
N ARG A 19 -17.49 1.11 5.36
CA ARG A 19 -16.10 1.34 4.99
C ARG A 19 -15.25 1.59 6.24
N LEU A 20 -15.73 2.44 7.14
CA LEU A 20 -15.04 2.73 8.40
C LEU A 20 -14.85 1.45 9.24
N ARG A 21 -15.91 0.64 9.39
CA ARG A 21 -15.84 -0.62 10.14
C ARG A 21 -14.83 -1.61 9.53
N GLN A 22 -14.73 -1.67 8.21
CA GLN A 22 -13.73 -2.51 7.55
C GLN A 22 -12.31 -1.98 7.77
N THR A 23 -12.11 -0.67 7.63
CA THR A 23 -10.82 -0.02 7.89
C THR A 23 -10.35 -0.25 9.32
N GLU A 24 -11.22 -0.09 10.32
CA GLU A 24 -10.86 -0.30 11.74
C GLU A 24 -10.33 -1.72 11.99
N LYS A 25 -11.00 -2.75 11.45
CA LYS A 25 -10.51 -4.14 11.57
C LYS A 25 -9.12 -4.34 10.99
N ILE A 26 -8.80 -3.67 9.88
CA ILE A 26 -7.48 -3.77 9.24
C ILE A 26 -6.44 -3.03 10.08
N LEU A 27 -6.76 -1.82 10.54
CA LEU A 27 -5.85 -1.00 11.33
C LEU A 27 -5.57 -1.59 12.72
N ASP A 28 -6.55 -2.25 13.33
CA ASP A 28 -6.38 -2.96 14.61
C ASP A 28 -5.31 -4.04 14.51
N ASN A 29 -5.27 -4.79 13.39
CA ASN A 29 -4.21 -5.78 13.14
C ASN A 29 -2.82 -5.15 13.00
N LEU A 30 -2.75 -3.86 12.64
CA LEU A 30 -1.51 -3.09 12.51
C LEU A 30 -1.18 -2.32 13.80
N GLY A 31 -2.04 -2.37 14.83
CA GLY A 31 -1.89 -1.59 16.05
C GLY A 31 -2.06 -0.07 15.83
N LEU A 32 -2.77 0.32 14.77
CA LEU A 32 -2.97 1.72 14.39
C LEU A 32 -4.40 2.17 14.65
N LYS A 33 -4.56 3.44 15.05
CA LYS A 33 -5.88 4.08 15.04
C LYS A 33 -6.10 4.76 13.70
N LEU A 34 -7.38 5.04 13.37
CA LEU A 34 -7.73 5.79 12.16
C LEU A 34 -6.98 7.12 12.05
N GLY A 35 -6.86 7.85 13.17
CA GLY A 35 -6.13 9.12 13.20
C GLY A 35 -4.65 8.98 12.82
N ASP A 36 -3.99 7.91 13.27
CA ASP A 36 -2.59 7.64 12.95
C ASP A 36 -2.44 7.32 11.46
N ALA A 37 -3.34 6.49 10.92
CA ALA A 37 -3.37 6.16 9.49
C ALA A 37 -3.61 7.41 8.61
N ILE A 38 -4.49 8.32 9.03
CA ILE A 38 -4.71 9.60 8.33
C ILE A 38 -3.46 10.47 8.38
N ASN A 39 -2.78 10.55 9.52
CA ASN A 39 -1.53 11.31 9.63
C ASN A 39 -0.43 10.76 8.72
N VAL A 40 -0.29 9.42 8.67
CA VAL A 40 0.64 8.75 7.75
C VAL A 40 0.27 9.08 6.30
N PHE A 41 -1.00 8.98 5.92
CA PHE A 41 -1.46 9.31 4.57
C PHE A 41 -1.11 10.76 4.18
N VAL A 42 -1.37 11.74 5.06
CA VAL A 42 -1.01 13.14 4.81
C VAL A 42 0.50 13.32 4.70
N ALA A 43 1.29 12.66 5.55
CA ALA A 43 2.75 12.68 5.47
C ALA A 43 3.26 12.12 4.13
N GLN A 44 2.66 11.04 3.64
CA GLN A 44 2.98 10.44 2.35
C GLN A 44 2.65 11.39 1.19
N ILE A 45 1.52 12.11 1.23
CA ILE A 45 1.19 13.12 0.22
C ILE A 45 2.29 14.20 0.14
N VAL A 46 2.72 14.70 1.30
CA VAL A 46 3.78 15.72 1.36
C VAL A 46 5.10 15.17 0.83
N HIS A 47 5.45 13.93 1.20
CA HIS A 47 6.69 13.29 0.77
C HIS A 47 6.74 13.06 -0.75
N HIS A 48 5.67 12.51 -1.32
CA HIS A 48 5.58 12.18 -2.74
C HIS A 48 5.19 13.37 -3.63
N LYS A 49 4.82 14.53 -3.04
CA LYS A 49 4.26 15.69 -3.76
C LYS A 49 3.09 15.31 -4.67
N GLY A 50 2.28 14.36 -4.23
CA GLY A 50 1.22 13.74 -5.02
C GLY A 50 0.43 12.73 -4.19
N ILE A 51 -0.58 12.12 -4.79
CA ILE A 51 -1.33 11.06 -4.11
C ILE A 51 -0.46 9.80 -4.04
N PRO A 52 -0.24 9.22 -2.84
CA PRO A 52 0.72 8.14 -2.62
C PRO A 52 0.17 6.75 -3.00
N PHE A 53 -0.70 6.71 -4.01
CA PHE A 53 -1.22 5.50 -4.61
C PHE A 53 -1.67 5.81 -6.05
N PRO A 54 -1.63 4.84 -6.96
CA PRO A 54 -2.08 5.04 -8.34
C PRO A 54 -3.57 5.40 -8.38
N LEU A 55 -3.91 6.34 -9.27
CA LEU A 55 -5.29 6.76 -9.55
C LEU A 55 -5.75 6.16 -10.87
N THR A 56 -5.69 4.84 -10.96
CA THR A 56 -6.08 4.06 -12.13
C THR A 56 -7.39 3.33 -11.85
N ALA A 57 -8.22 3.16 -12.88
CA ALA A 57 -9.38 2.27 -12.80
C ALA A 57 -8.97 0.79 -12.98
N VAL A 58 -7.74 0.58 -13.46
CA VAL A 58 -7.09 -0.72 -13.62
C VAL A 58 -6.37 -1.03 -12.32
N SER A 59 -6.65 -2.17 -11.70
CA SER A 59 -5.94 -2.56 -10.49
C SER A 59 -4.47 -2.89 -10.81
N GLU A 60 -3.56 -2.73 -9.84
CA GLU A 60 -2.18 -3.20 -10.00
C GLU A 60 -2.13 -4.69 -10.39
N GLU A 61 -3.07 -5.49 -9.86
CA GLU A 61 -3.21 -6.90 -10.21
C GLU A 61 -3.53 -7.07 -11.71
N ASP A 62 -4.43 -6.27 -12.26
CA ASP A 62 -4.78 -6.30 -13.68
C ASP A 62 -3.59 -5.89 -14.55
N GLU A 63 -2.82 -4.88 -14.14
CA GLU A 63 -1.62 -4.44 -14.86
C GLU A 63 -0.53 -5.52 -14.86
N ILE A 64 -0.26 -6.12 -13.70
CA ILE A 64 0.70 -7.23 -13.55
C ILE A 64 0.25 -8.45 -14.37
N MET A 65 -1.04 -8.77 -14.36
CA MET A 65 -1.59 -9.89 -15.13
C MET A 65 -1.63 -9.61 -16.63
N ALA A 66 -1.59 -8.36 -17.06
CA ALA A 66 -1.50 -7.99 -18.47
C ALA A 66 -0.10 -8.20 -19.05
N ASP A 67 0.95 -8.25 -18.21
CA ASP A 67 2.33 -8.47 -18.63
C ASP A 67 2.52 -9.89 -19.23
N PRO A 68 2.90 -10.00 -20.53
CA PRO A 68 3.17 -11.28 -21.17
C PRO A 68 4.26 -12.11 -20.49
N GLU A 69 5.30 -11.49 -19.93
CA GLU A 69 6.39 -12.20 -19.26
C GLU A 69 5.89 -12.83 -17.96
N PHE A 70 5.14 -12.07 -17.17
CA PHE A 70 4.55 -12.55 -15.93
C PHE A 70 3.57 -13.71 -16.17
N ARG A 71 2.74 -13.63 -17.20
CA ARG A 71 1.83 -14.73 -17.59
C ARG A 71 2.57 -16.01 -17.94
N ARG A 72 3.72 -15.89 -18.62
CA ARG A 72 4.57 -17.04 -18.97
C ARG A 72 5.22 -17.64 -17.72
N PHE A 73 5.73 -16.80 -16.83
CA PHE A 73 6.24 -17.24 -15.52
C PHE A 73 5.19 -18.01 -14.71
N LEU A 74 3.95 -17.51 -14.65
CA LEU A 74 2.85 -18.21 -13.96
C LEU A 74 2.52 -19.57 -14.60
N ALA A 75 2.60 -19.69 -15.92
CA ALA A 75 2.39 -20.95 -16.62
C ALA A 75 3.49 -21.97 -16.29
N ASP A 76 4.74 -21.53 -16.27
CA ASP A 76 5.89 -22.37 -15.90
C ASP A 76 5.86 -22.77 -14.42
N TYR A 77 5.40 -21.87 -13.54
CA TYR A 77 5.15 -22.14 -12.11
C TYR A 77 4.10 -23.22 -11.90
N LYS A 78 2.93 -23.08 -12.55
CA LYS A 78 1.87 -24.10 -12.50
C LYS A 78 2.31 -25.43 -13.11
N ALA A 79 3.20 -25.40 -14.10
CA ALA A 79 3.77 -26.59 -14.72
C ALA A 79 4.91 -27.24 -13.89
N GLY A 80 5.27 -26.67 -12.74
CA GLY A 80 6.33 -27.20 -11.88
C GLY A 80 7.73 -27.08 -12.48
N LYS A 81 7.93 -26.23 -13.49
CA LYS A 81 9.19 -26.07 -14.22
C LYS A 81 10.11 -24.98 -13.65
N VAL A 82 9.68 -24.29 -12.60
CA VAL A 82 10.44 -23.16 -12.04
C VAL A 82 11.49 -23.71 -11.09
N ASN A 83 12.73 -23.75 -11.58
CA ASN A 83 13.88 -24.11 -10.78
C ASN A 83 14.42 -22.81 -10.17
N TYR A 84 14.22 -22.59 -8.87
CA TYR A 84 14.91 -21.53 -8.13
C TYR A 84 16.38 -21.95 -7.92
N SER A 85 17.11 -22.10 -9.02
CA SER A 85 18.56 -22.18 -8.95
C SER A 85 19.03 -20.77 -8.59
N ARG A 86 19.34 -20.58 -7.30
CA ARG A 86 20.13 -19.50 -6.68
C ARG A 86 20.21 -18.25 -7.55
N LEU A 87 19.42 -17.22 -7.21
CA LEU A 87 19.63 -15.86 -7.74
C LEU A 87 21.14 -15.63 -7.84
N ASP A 88 21.63 -15.36 -9.05
CA ASP A 88 22.97 -14.86 -9.29
C ASP A 88 23.06 -13.47 -8.64
N LEU A 89 23.20 -13.46 -7.31
CA LEU A 89 23.51 -12.31 -6.48
C LEU A 89 24.91 -11.75 -6.77
N ASP A 90 25.65 -12.39 -7.68
CA ASP A 90 26.96 -11.98 -8.17
C ASP A 90 26.89 -10.89 -9.27
N LYS A 91 25.70 -10.37 -9.61
CA LYS A 91 25.53 -9.29 -10.60
C LYS A 91 24.88 -8.00 -10.05
N LEU A 92 25.15 -7.68 -8.79
CA LEU A 92 24.89 -6.35 -8.21
C LEU A 92 26.18 -5.69 -7.75
#